data_AF-A0A971FUZ7-F1
#
_entry.id   AF-A0A971FUZ7-F1
#
_cell.length_a   1.000
_cell.length_b   1.000
_cell.length_c   1.000
_cell.angle_alpha   90.00
_cell.angle_beta   90.00
_cell.angle_gamma   90.00
#
_symmetry.space_group_name_H-M   'P 1'
#
loop_
_entity.id
_entity.type
_entity.pdbx_description
1 polymer ?
#
loop_
_entity_poly.entity_id
_entity_poly.type
_entity_poly.pdbx_seq_one_letter_code
_entity_poly.pdbx_strand_id
1 'polypeptide(L)'
;MKESIEDIAADIEFQYGKSNTEKNIEYILSLYSERLKDGVLDDNIPVPSNEAAAKAILLILDRPELPWETICKERRVKNVMEYLFIRATGHYEEVHDFVSGLLRHYIKGITPQMVLTFMNIWKHVVYQQRPSTFTDEILYPEHSEKILDTLHFLLTGEVGRGAALAMICARDEGLVRNIAHAKISTEFKHVSKTAYNNYLHERFTDKEKNRIISTLRTRIGYTKEDDGRLSFLAGKFTRKSILIQWWRLIKSFMS
;
A
#
# COMPACT_ATOMS: atom_id res chain seq x y z
N MET A 1 21.48 11.62 -26.79
CA MET A 1 20.74 10.41 -26.35
C MET A 1 20.08 10.78 -25.03
N LYS A 2 18.76 10.63 -24.86
CA LYS A 2 18.11 10.90 -23.57
C LYS A 2 18.34 9.69 -22.66
N GLU A 3 18.93 9.91 -21.50
CA GLU A 3 18.98 8.91 -20.43
C GLU A 3 17.56 8.45 -20.08
N SER A 4 17.36 7.14 -19.92
CA SER A 4 16.10 6.61 -19.43
C SER A 4 16.03 6.79 -17.90
N ILE A 5 14.82 6.79 -17.33
CA ILE A 5 14.62 6.85 -15.88
C ILE A 5 15.28 5.64 -15.18
N GLU A 6 15.35 4.51 -15.87
CA GLU A 6 15.98 3.28 -15.37
C GLU A 6 17.50 3.43 -15.29
N ASP A 7 18.11 4.05 -16.30
CA ASP A 7 19.55 4.35 -16.30
C ASP A 7 19.91 5.34 -15.17
N ILE A 8 19.10 6.39 -14.99
CA ILE A 8 19.27 7.36 -13.90
C ILE A 8 19.14 6.68 -12.53
N ALA A 9 18.16 5.80 -12.36
CA ALA A 9 17.95 5.08 -11.12
C ALA A 9 19.09 4.10 -10.80
N ALA A 10 19.58 3.38 -11.82
CA ALA A 10 20.69 2.46 -11.67
C ALA A 10 22.01 3.20 -11.37
N ASP A 11 22.24 4.34 -12.00
CA ASP A 11 23.39 5.21 -11.72
C ASP A 11 23.33 5.78 -10.30
N ILE A 12 22.16 6.24 -9.83
CA ILE A 12 21.98 6.68 -8.44
C ILE A 12 22.27 5.53 -7.46
N GLU A 13 21.77 4.33 -7.72
CA GLU A 13 22.02 3.16 -6.86
C GLU A 13 23.50 2.74 -6.89
N PHE A 14 24.18 2.89 -8.03
CA PHE A 14 25.61 2.62 -8.16
C PHE A 14 26.47 3.65 -7.42
N GLN A 15 26.15 4.94 -7.54
CA GLN A 15 26.91 6.04 -6.95
C GLN A 15 26.65 6.23 -5.46
N TYR A 16 25.40 6.05 -5.01
CA TYR A 16 24.96 6.40 -3.66
C TYR A 16 24.44 5.21 -2.85
N GLY A 17 24.38 4.01 -3.45
CA GLY A 17 23.87 2.80 -2.81
C GLY A 17 22.33 2.71 -2.82
N LYS A 18 21.81 1.57 -2.35
CA LYS A 18 20.36 1.35 -2.21
C LYS A 18 19.80 2.12 -1.03
N SER A 19 18.63 2.74 -1.20
CA SER A 19 17.90 3.37 -0.09
C SER A 19 17.48 2.35 0.97
N ASN A 20 17.36 2.79 2.23
CA ASN A 20 16.85 1.94 3.32
C ASN A 20 15.34 1.66 3.25
N THR A 21 14.62 2.18 2.24
CA THR A 21 13.15 2.12 2.18
C THR A 21 12.61 0.70 2.34
N GLU A 22 13.13 -0.28 1.58
CA GLU A 22 12.68 -1.67 1.63
C GLU A 22 12.98 -2.30 3.01
N LYS A 23 14.19 -2.10 3.55
CA LYS A 23 14.57 -2.60 4.88
C LYS A 23 13.73 -1.99 6.01
N ASN A 24 13.42 -0.70 5.91
CA ASN A 24 12.61 0.00 6.91
C ASN A 24 11.17 -0.53 6.90
N ILE A 25 10.66 -0.88 5.73
CA ILE A 25 9.38 -1.54 5.56
C ILE A 25 9.43 -2.95 6.18
N GLU A 26 10.39 -3.79 5.79
CA GLU A 26 10.57 -5.13 6.37
C GLU A 26 10.67 -5.11 7.89
N TYR A 27 11.32 -4.08 8.44
CA TYR A 27 11.41 -3.91 9.88
C TYR A 27 10.06 -3.61 10.55
N ILE A 28 9.26 -2.68 10.01
CA ILE A 28 7.92 -2.47 10.59
C ILE A 28 7.07 -3.75 10.44
N LEU A 29 7.26 -4.58 9.39
CA LEU A 29 6.54 -5.84 9.20
C LEU A 29 6.83 -6.80 10.34
N SER A 30 8.10 -6.86 10.75
CA SER A 30 8.52 -7.68 11.86
C SER A 30 7.83 -7.22 13.15
N LEU A 31 7.71 -5.91 13.40
CA LEU A 31 7.00 -5.37 14.57
C LEU A 31 5.52 -5.78 14.61
N TYR A 32 4.84 -5.73 13.47
CA TYR A 32 3.45 -6.22 13.39
C TYR A 32 3.38 -7.72 13.66
N SER A 33 4.27 -8.50 13.05
CA SER A 33 4.31 -9.95 13.21
C SER A 33 4.58 -10.36 14.66
N GLU A 34 5.45 -9.62 15.37
CA GLU A 34 5.73 -9.83 16.80
C GLU A 34 4.50 -9.64 17.70
N ARG A 35 3.56 -8.77 17.29
CA ARG A 35 2.35 -8.41 18.06
C ARG A 35 1.08 -9.10 17.59
N LEU A 36 1.16 -9.86 16.52
CA LEU A 36 0.05 -10.60 15.96
C LEU A 36 -0.02 -11.97 16.62
N LYS A 37 -1.06 -12.20 17.43
CA LYS A 37 -1.27 -13.46 18.15
C LYS A 37 -2.64 -13.99 17.86
N ASP A 38 -2.71 -15.24 17.41
CA ASP A 38 -3.96 -15.92 17.04
C ASP A 38 -4.85 -15.07 16.13
N GLY A 39 -4.21 -14.28 15.26
CA GLY A 39 -4.96 -13.45 14.34
C GLY A 39 -5.55 -12.17 14.89
N VAL A 40 -5.14 -11.77 16.08
CA VAL A 40 -5.49 -10.49 16.67
C VAL A 40 -4.22 -9.68 16.81
N LEU A 41 -4.20 -8.50 16.20
CA LEU A 41 -3.12 -7.55 16.38
C LEU A 41 -3.25 -6.93 17.78
N ASP A 42 -2.28 -7.17 18.65
CA ASP A 42 -2.17 -6.48 19.92
C ASP A 42 -1.68 -5.04 19.69
N ASP A 43 -2.65 -4.15 19.52
CA ASP A 43 -2.43 -2.71 19.41
C ASP A 43 -2.41 -2.01 20.76
N ASN A 44 -2.35 -2.71 21.91
CA ASN A 44 -2.24 -2.08 23.22
C ASN A 44 -0.81 -1.56 23.46
N ILE A 45 -0.46 -0.50 22.74
CA ILE A 45 0.86 0.14 22.82
C ILE A 45 0.80 1.27 23.85
N PRO A 46 1.67 1.25 24.88
CA PRO A 46 1.75 2.34 25.84
C PRO A 46 2.11 3.67 25.17
N VAL A 47 1.41 4.75 25.56
CA VAL A 47 1.70 6.10 25.07
C VAL A 47 3.15 6.46 25.35
N PRO A 48 3.97 6.79 24.33
CA PRO A 48 5.37 7.15 24.52
C PRO A 48 5.53 8.50 25.23
N SER A 49 6.71 8.77 25.78
CA SER A 49 7.04 10.11 26.25
C SER A 49 7.32 11.07 25.09
N ASN A 50 7.12 12.37 25.33
CA ASN A 50 7.39 13.41 24.33
C ASN A 50 8.86 13.41 23.89
N GLU A 51 9.79 13.14 24.79
CA GLU A 51 11.24 13.08 24.49
C GLU A 51 11.58 11.89 23.62
N ALA A 52 10.97 10.73 23.88
CA ALA A 52 11.16 9.54 23.04
C ALA A 52 10.60 9.79 21.63
N ALA A 53 9.42 10.40 21.54
CA ALA A 53 8.80 10.75 20.26
C ALA A 53 9.65 11.75 19.47
N ALA A 54 10.11 12.82 20.12
CA ALA A 54 11.03 13.78 19.53
C ALA A 54 12.32 13.12 19.01
N LYS A 55 12.94 12.25 19.83
CA LYS A 55 14.14 11.53 19.42
C LYS A 55 13.89 10.64 18.20
N ALA A 56 12.77 9.92 18.15
CA ALA A 56 12.42 9.11 16.99
C ALA A 56 12.21 9.95 15.73
N ILE A 57 11.49 11.07 15.82
CA ILE A 57 11.27 11.99 14.70
C ILE A 57 12.60 12.56 14.19
N LEU A 58 13.50 12.96 15.09
CA LEU A 58 14.85 13.43 14.73
C LEU A 58 15.63 12.35 13.97
N LEU A 59 15.63 11.11 14.47
CA LEU A 59 16.33 10.01 13.83
C LEU A 59 15.75 9.68 12.45
N ILE A 60 14.43 9.78 12.28
CA ILE A 60 13.76 9.51 11.00
C ILE A 60 14.05 10.61 9.96
N LEU A 61 14.05 11.88 10.37
CA LEU A 61 14.20 13.01 9.45
C LEU A 61 15.66 13.39 9.19
N ASP A 62 16.49 13.45 10.24
CA ASP A 62 17.86 13.96 10.14
C ASP A 62 18.87 12.86 9.85
N ARG A 63 18.54 11.59 10.13
CA ARG A 63 19.43 10.43 9.93
C ARG A 63 18.81 9.36 9.01
N PRO A 64 18.34 9.70 7.79
CA PRO A 64 17.67 8.76 6.89
C PRO A 64 18.57 7.60 6.42
N GLU A 65 19.90 7.74 6.55
CA GLU A 65 20.87 6.69 6.27
C GLU A 65 20.88 5.57 7.31
N LEU A 66 20.29 5.79 8.49
CA LEU A 66 20.16 4.75 9.52
C LEU A 66 18.92 3.87 9.26
N PRO A 67 19.06 2.54 9.19
CA PRO A 67 17.92 1.64 9.12
C PRO A 67 17.04 1.75 10.38
N TRP A 68 15.73 1.63 10.22
CA TRP A 68 14.78 1.71 11.32
C TRP A 68 15.01 0.61 12.37
N GLU A 69 15.40 -0.58 11.91
CA GLU A 69 15.85 -1.66 12.79
C GLU A 69 16.99 -1.22 13.72
N THR A 70 17.93 -0.42 13.21
CA THR A 70 19.08 0.04 13.98
C THR A 70 18.66 1.04 15.05
N ILE A 71 17.84 2.04 14.70
CA ILE A 71 17.40 3.05 15.67
C ILE A 71 16.44 2.45 16.72
N CYS A 72 15.71 1.39 16.38
CA CYS A 72 14.78 0.71 17.28
C CYS A 72 15.42 -0.33 18.19
N LYS A 73 16.74 -0.53 18.13
CA LYS A 73 17.47 -1.25 19.19
C LYS A 73 17.25 -0.60 20.56
N GLU A 74 17.01 0.71 20.58
CA GLU A 74 16.57 1.41 21.76
C GLU A 74 15.07 1.20 22.01
N ARG A 75 14.74 0.55 23.13
CA ARG A 75 13.35 0.18 23.48
C ARG A 75 12.38 1.35 23.48
N ARG A 76 12.81 2.55 23.89
CA ARG A 76 11.95 3.74 23.89
C ARG A 76 11.59 4.20 22.48
N VAL A 77 12.56 4.13 21.55
CA VAL A 77 12.33 4.43 20.13
C VAL A 77 11.47 3.34 19.49
N LYS A 78 11.72 2.06 19.80
CA LYS A 78 10.86 0.94 19.37
C LYS A 78 9.40 1.18 19.79
N ASN A 79 9.14 1.53 21.05
CA ASN A 79 7.79 1.82 21.53
C ASN A 79 7.12 2.97 20.75
N VAL A 80 7.87 4.01 20.41
CA VAL A 80 7.37 5.11 19.57
C VAL A 80 6.98 4.59 18.18
N MET A 81 7.82 3.76 17.56
CA MET A 81 7.53 3.19 16.23
C MET A 81 6.31 2.28 16.25
N GLU A 82 6.17 1.43 17.27
CA GLU A 82 4.95 0.63 17.47
C GLU A 82 3.72 1.52 17.68
N TYR A 83 3.83 2.61 18.44
CA TYR A 83 2.72 3.53 18.66
C TYR A 83 2.33 4.26 17.36
N LEU A 84 3.31 4.71 16.59
CA LEU A 84 3.10 5.42 15.33
C LEU A 84 2.51 4.55 14.23
N PHE A 85 2.95 3.29 14.12
CA PHE A 85 2.55 2.44 13.00
C PHE A 85 1.46 1.44 13.39
N ILE A 86 1.55 0.79 14.55
CA ILE A 86 0.61 -0.25 14.96
C ILE A 86 -0.63 0.37 15.62
N ARG A 87 -0.47 1.20 16.65
CA ARG A 87 -1.63 1.80 17.34
C ARG A 87 -2.50 2.66 16.43
N ALA A 88 -1.86 3.39 15.52
CA ALA A 88 -2.55 4.26 14.59
C ALA A 88 -3.48 3.51 13.62
N THR A 89 -3.33 2.19 13.46
CA THR A 89 -4.26 1.39 12.65
C THR A 89 -5.69 1.38 13.19
N GLY A 90 -5.86 1.33 14.51
CA GLY A 90 -7.15 1.37 15.20
C GLY A 90 -7.50 2.76 15.74
N HIS A 91 -6.49 3.61 15.95
CA HIS A 91 -6.63 4.82 16.75
C HIS A 91 -5.87 6.01 16.15
N TYR A 92 -6.07 6.24 14.86
CA TYR A 92 -5.39 7.29 14.11
C TYR A 92 -5.47 8.68 14.78
N GLU A 93 -6.66 9.12 15.18
CA GLU A 93 -6.85 10.44 15.79
C GLU A 93 -6.06 10.59 17.10
N GLU A 94 -6.03 9.55 17.94
CA GLU A 94 -5.25 9.57 19.19
C GLU A 94 -3.75 9.74 18.91
N VAL A 95 -3.21 8.97 17.97
CA VAL A 95 -1.79 9.02 17.64
C VAL A 95 -1.45 10.35 16.94
N HIS A 96 -2.33 10.83 16.08
CA HIS A 96 -2.19 12.14 15.45
C HIS A 96 -2.18 13.28 16.48
N ASP A 97 -3.09 13.26 17.46
CA ASP A 97 -3.17 14.24 18.53
C ASP A 97 -1.92 14.21 19.43
N PHE A 98 -1.38 13.02 19.70
CA PHE A 98 -0.12 12.86 20.41
C PHE A 98 1.05 13.54 19.67
N VAL A 99 1.23 13.24 18.38
CA VAL A 99 2.33 13.80 17.57
C VAL A 99 2.16 15.31 17.37
N SER A 100 0.96 15.78 17.09
CA SER A 100 0.66 17.22 16.97
C SER A 100 0.83 17.95 18.31
N GLY A 101 0.63 17.26 19.43
CA GLY A 101 0.94 17.74 20.78
C GLY A 101 2.40 18.16 20.96
N LEU A 102 3.34 17.60 20.19
CA LEU A 102 4.75 18.02 20.20
C LEU A 102 4.94 19.48 19.75
N LEU A 103 4.02 20.04 18.95
CA LEU A 103 4.05 21.46 18.57
C LEU A 103 3.90 22.40 19.77
N ARG A 104 3.26 21.92 20.85
CA ARG A 104 3.01 22.70 22.07
C ARG A 104 4.15 22.60 23.09
N HIS A 105 5.09 21.68 22.89
CA HIS A 105 6.19 21.42 23.82
C HIS A 105 7.50 21.88 23.21
N TYR A 106 8.24 22.76 23.92
CA TYR A 106 9.58 23.13 23.49
C TYR A 106 10.55 21.97 23.78
N ILE A 107 10.99 21.28 22.73
CA ILE A 107 12.03 20.25 22.81
C ILE A 107 13.22 20.72 21.97
N LYS A 108 14.38 20.87 22.61
CA LYS A 108 15.60 21.34 21.94
C LYS A 108 15.92 20.45 20.74
N GLY A 109 16.01 21.06 19.55
CA GLY A 109 16.30 20.38 18.29
C GLY A 109 15.06 20.00 17.47
N ILE A 110 13.85 20.01 18.06
CA ILE A 110 12.60 19.82 17.33
C ILE A 110 12.05 21.18 16.92
N THR A 111 11.92 21.40 15.62
CA THR A 111 11.21 22.57 15.09
C THR A 111 9.76 22.23 14.76
N PRO A 112 8.82 23.19 14.80
CA PRO A 112 7.46 22.99 14.31
C PRO A 112 7.42 22.44 12.88
N GLN A 113 8.33 22.91 12.01
CA GLN A 113 8.42 22.44 10.63
C GLN A 113 8.78 20.95 10.53
N MET A 114 9.66 20.45 11.41
CA MET A 114 10.01 19.02 11.45
C MET A 114 8.80 18.18 11.86
N VAL A 115 8.06 18.61 12.88
CA VAL A 115 6.84 17.91 13.31
C VAL A 115 5.79 17.90 12.19
N LEU A 116 5.55 19.04 11.53
CA LEU A 116 4.63 19.13 10.39
C LEU A 116 5.08 18.26 9.21
N THR A 117 6.38 18.26 8.89
CA THR A 117 6.96 17.45 7.81
C THR A 117 6.79 15.97 8.10
N PHE A 118 7.12 15.56 9.33
CA PHE A 118 6.90 14.19 9.80
C PHE A 118 5.42 13.80 9.70
N MET A 119 4.50 14.62 10.24
CA MET A 119 3.06 14.32 10.18
C MET A 119 2.56 14.18 8.74
N ASN A 120 3.04 15.00 7.80
CA ASN A 120 2.67 14.88 6.39
C ASN A 120 3.16 13.55 5.78
N ILE A 121 4.41 13.19 6.03
CA ILE A 121 4.99 11.91 5.57
C ILE A 121 4.26 10.74 6.22
N TRP A 122 4.08 10.78 7.53
CA TRP A 122 3.46 9.75 8.34
C TRP A 122 1.99 9.54 7.95
N LYS A 123 1.24 10.62 7.73
CA LYS A 123 -0.11 10.57 7.17
C LYS A 123 -0.12 9.83 5.83
N HIS A 124 0.84 10.06 4.95
CA HIS A 124 0.91 9.32 3.68
C HIS A 124 1.23 7.84 3.83
N VAL A 125 1.79 7.41 4.97
CA VAL A 125 2.11 6.01 5.27
C VAL A 125 0.94 5.32 5.96
N VAL A 126 0.32 5.99 6.94
CA VAL A 126 -0.73 5.40 7.81
C VAL A 126 -2.15 5.67 7.32
N TYR A 127 -2.38 6.81 6.66
CA TYR A 127 -3.69 7.26 6.19
C TYR A 127 -3.98 6.86 4.74
N GLN A 128 -3.16 6.02 4.09
CA GLN A 128 -3.64 5.38 2.85
C GLN A 128 -4.88 4.57 3.22
N GLN A 129 -5.99 4.81 2.52
CA GLN A 129 -7.25 4.10 2.75
C GLN A 129 -6.96 2.62 2.92
N ARG A 130 -7.39 2.04 4.05
CA ARG A 130 -7.27 0.61 4.32
C ARG A 130 -7.59 -0.14 3.01
N PRO A 131 -6.73 -1.06 2.57
CA PRO A 131 -6.99 -1.78 1.34
C PRO A 131 -8.39 -2.39 1.39
N SER A 132 -9.22 -2.04 0.41
CA SER A 132 -10.57 -2.58 0.33
C SER A 132 -10.52 -4.11 0.33
N THR A 133 -11.61 -4.78 0.71
CA THR A 133 -11.64 -6.25 0.63
C THR A 133 -11.47 -6.78 -0.79
N PHE A 134 -11.69 -5.93 -1.81
CA PHE A 134 -11.37 -6.26 -3.20
C PHE A 134 -9.87 -6.42 -3.42
N THR A 135 -9.02 -5.70 -2.68
CA THR A 135 -7.57 -5.85 -2.79
C THR A 135 -7.11 -7.25 -2.42
N ASP A 136 -7.84 -8.05 -1.64
CA ASP A 136 -7.50 -9.46 -1.37
C ASP A 136 -7.67 -10.34 -2.62
N GLU A 137 -8.52 -9.90 -3.55
CA GLU A 137 -8.85 -10.67 -4.76
C GLU A 137 -7.80 -10.51 -5.86
N ILE A 138 -6.88 -9.54 -5.77
CA ILE A 138 -5.80 -9.36 -6.75
C ILE A 138 -4.80 -10.52 -6.64
N LEU A 139 -4.41 -11.17 -7.73
CA LEU A 139 -3.54 -12.35 -7.66
C LEU A 139 -2.05 -11.99 -7.52
N TYR A 140 -1.65 -10.79 -7.93
CA TYR A 140 -0.28 -10.28 -7.89
C TYR A 140 -0.20 -9.03 -7.00
N PRO A 141 -0.18 -9.19 -5.66
CA PRO A 141 -0.20 -8.06 -4.73
C PRO A 141 1.01 -7.10 -4.89
N GLU A 142 2.14 -7.59 -5.37
CA GLU A 142 3.30 -6.79 -5.77
C GLU A 142 3.02 -5.76 -6.88
N HIS A 143 2.02 -6.03 -7.72
CA HIS A 143 1.59 -5.14 -8.80
C HIS A 143 0.22 -4.51 -8.52
N SER A 144 -0.27 -4.62 -7.28
CA SER A 144 -1.64 -4.26 -6.92
C SER A 144 -1.98 -2.80 -7.18
N GLU A 145 -1.05 -1.85 -7.02
CA GLU A 145 -1.28 -0.45 -7.36
C GLU A 145 -1.55 -0.25 -8.85
N LYS A 146 -0.65 -0.74 -9.73
CA LYS A 146 -0.84 -0.63 -11.18
C LYS A 146 -2.13 -1.31 -11.64
N ILE A 147 -2.44 -2.47 -11.06
CA ILE A 147 -3.69 -3.20 -11.33
C ILE A 147 -4.89 -2.36 -10.90
N LEU A 148 -4.91 -1.86 -9.66
CA LEU A 148 -6.00 -1.03 -9.14
C LEU A 148 -6.18 0.25 -9.93
N ASP A 149 -5.11 0.97 -10.22
CA ASP A 149 -5.17 2.24 -10.95
C ASP A 149 -5.69 2.03 -12.38
N THR A 150 -5.30 0.92 -13.01
CA THR A 150 -5.82 0.54 -14.33
C THR A 150 -7.30 0.17 -14.26
N LEU A 151 -7.72 -0.57 -13.22
CA LEU A 151 -9.13 -0.90 -13.01
C LEU A 151 -9.95 0.35 -12.71
N HIS A 152 -9.48 1.27 -11.86
CA HIS A 152 -10.11 2.56 -11.62
C HIS A 152 -10.29 3.34 -12.93
N PHE A 153 -9.25 3.40 -13.76
CA PHE A 153 -9.34 4.02 -15.07
C PHE A 153 -10.41 3.37 -15.96
N LEU A 154 -10.45 2.04 -16.04
CA LEU A 154 -11.41 1.30 -16.85
C LEU A 154 -12.86 1.39 -16.33
N LEU A 155 -13.03 1.52 -15.01
CA LEU A 155 -14.34 1.57 -14.36
C LEU A 155 -14.84 3.00 -14.12
N THR A 156 -14.07 4.02 -14.45
CA THR A 156 -14.48 5.42 -14.28
C THR A 156 -15.67 5.71 -15.19
N GLY A 157 -16.81 6.08 -14.57
CA GLY A 157 -18.06 6.35 -15.28
C GLY A 157 -18.86 5.10 -15.66
N GLU A 158 -18.35 3.91 -15.39
CA GLU A 158 -19.01 2.64 -15.68
C GLU A 158 -19.78 2.12 -14.47
N VAL A 159 -21.10 1.98 -14.60
CA VAL A 159 -21.98 1.57 -13.49
C VAL A 159 -22.53 0.14 -13.60
N GLY A 160 -22.42 -0.49 -14.78
CA GLY A 160 -23.04 -1.78 -15.08
C GLY A 160 -22.26 -2.59 -16.11
N ARG A 161 -22.66 -2.51 -17.39
CA ARG A 161 -22.12 -3.37 -18.47
C ARG A 161 -20.61 -3.23 -18.67
N GLY A 162 -20.09 -2.01 -18.78
CA GLY A 162 -18.64 -1.80 -18.96
C GLY A 162 -17.84 -2.23 -17.74
N ALA A 163 -18.37 -2.03 -16.53
CA ALA A 163 -17.75 -2.53 -15.30
C ALA A 163 -17.70 -4.07 -15.26
N ALA A 164 -18.78 -4.74 -15.67
CA ALA A 164 -18.83 -6.19 -15.79
C ALA A 164 -17.82 -6.71 -16.82
N LEU A 165 -17.77 -6.11 -18.01
CA LEU A 165 -16.79 -6.45 -19.05
C LEU A 165 -15.35 -6.31 -18.53
N ALA A 166 -15.03 -5.19 -17.89
CA ALA A 166 -13.69 -4.92 -17.35
C ALA A 166 -13.28 -5.94 -16.29
N MET A 167 -14.18 -6.26 -15.35
CA MET A 167 -13.92 -7.22 -14.29
C MET A 167 -13.81 -8.66 -14.80
N ILE A 168 -14.65 -9.06 -15.77
CA ILE A 168 -14.53 -10.36 -16.43
C ILE A 168 -13.17 -10.49 -17.12
N CYS A 169 -12.76 -9.47 -17.89
CA CYS A 169 -11.46 -9.48 -18.56
C CYS A 169 -10.31 -9.56 -17.55
N ALA A 170 -10.38 -8.81 -16.44
CA ALA A 170 -9.35 -8.86 -15.40
C ALA A 170 -9.26 -10.25 -14.73
N ARG A 171 -10.40 -10.91 -14.50
CA ARG A 171 -10.44 -12.28 -13.96
C ARG A 171 -9.88 -13.29 -14.96
N ASP A 172 -10.33 -13.23 -16.20
CA ASP A 172 -9.94 -14.18 -17.25
C ASP A 172 -8.46 -14.01 -17.65
N GLU A 173 -7.91 -12.80 -17.50
CA GLU A 173 -6.47 -12.53 -17.61
C GLU A 173 -5.66 -13.00 -16.39
N GLY A 174 -6.32 -13.43 -15.30
CA GLY A 174 -5.65 -13.93 -14.10
C GLY A 174 -5.14 -12.82 -13.18
N LEU A 175 -5.65 -11.59 -13.29
CA LEU A 175 -5.25 -10.47 -12.43
C LEU A 175 -6.03 -10.47 -11.11
N VAL A 176 -7.27 -10.94 -11.12
CA VAL A 176 -8.16 -10.98 -9.94
C VAL A 176 -8.91 -12.32 -9.85
N ARG A 177 -9.21 -12.76 -8.63
CA ARG A 177 -9.87 -14.04 -8.35
C ARG A 177 -11.39 -13.92 -8.36
N ASN A 178 -11.96 -13.14 -7.43
CA ASN A 178 -13.40 -13.00 -7.28
C ASN A 178 -13.89 -11.62 -7.71
N ILE A 179 -14.87 -11.61 -8.62
CA ILE A 179 -15.48 -10.41 -9.18
C ILE A 179 -16.93 -10.21 -8.75
N ALA A 180 -17.40 -10.92 -7.72
CA ALA A 180 -18.75 -10.73 -7.18
C ALA A 180 -18.93 -9.27 -6.73
N HIS A 181 -20.15 -8.72 -6.92
CA HIS A 181 -20.46 -7.34 -6.55
C HIS A 181 -20.10 -7.02 -5.09
N ALA A 182 -20.36 -7.95 -4.17
CA ALA A 182 -20.04 -7.80 -2.75
C ALA A 182 -18.55 -7.55 -2.48
N LYS A 183 -17.65 -8.05 -3.35
CA LYS A 183 -16.21 -7.83 -3.25
C LYS A 183 -15.83 -6.50 -3.90
N ILE A 184 -16.19 -6.32 -5.17
CA ILE A 184 -15.79 -5.14 -5.95
C ILE A 184 -16.36 -3.84 -5.39
N SER A 185 -17.55 -3.85 -4.79
CA SER A 185 -18.20 -2.63 -4.24
C SER A 185 -17.46 -2.04 -3.04
N THR A 186 -16.53 -2.79 -2.44
CA THR A 186 -15.67 -2.25 -1.39
C THR A 186 -14.60 -1.28 -1.92
N GLU A 187 -14.26 -1.37 -3.21
CA GLU A 187 -13.34 -0.45 -3.92
C GLU A 187 -14.13 0.48 -4.86
N PHE A 188 -15.06 -0.07 -5.65
CA PHE A 188 -15.79 0.63 -6.70
C PHE A 188 -17.25 0.86 -6.29
N LYS A 189 -17.45 1.76 -5.33
CA LYS A 189 -18.77 2.02 -4.70
C LYS A 189 -19.84 2.51 -5.68
N HIS A 190 -19.45 3.10 -6.80
CA HIS A 190 -20.35 3.60 -7.84
C HIS A 190 -20.94 2.48 -8.72
N VAL A 191 -20.39 1.27 -8.68
CA VAL A 191 -20.89 0.14 -9.47
C VAL A 191 -22.20 -0.38 -8.87
N SER A 192 -23.28 -0.31 -9.65
CA SER A 192 -24.60 -0.74 -9.23
C SER A 192 -24.71 -2.26 -9.20
N LYS A 193 -25.20 -2.82 -8.08
CA LYS A 193 -25.37 -4.26 -7.91
C LYS A 193 -26.22 -4.89 -9.01
N THR A 194 -27.39 -4.30 -9.25
CA THR A 194 -28.36 -4.83 -10.22
C THR A 194 -27.82 -4.73 -11.64
N ALA A 195 -27.30 -3.55 -12.02
CA ALA A 195 -26.79 -3.34 -13.37
C ALA A 195 -25.57 -4.23 -13.65
N TYR A 196 -24.64 -4.36 -12.70
CA TYR A 196 -23.46 -5.19 -12.83
C TYR A 196 -23.78 -6.68 -12.95
N ASN A 197 -24.60 -7.21 -12.04
CA ASN A 197 -24.92 -8.63 -12.00
C ASN A 197 -25.67 -9.12 -13.25
N ASN A 198 -26.49 -8.26 -13.87
CA ASN A 198 -27.21 -8.60 -15.10
C ASN A 198 -26.27 -8.91 -16.28
N TYR A 199 -25.04 -8.36 -16.25
CA TYR A 199 -24.08 -8.50 -17.35
C TYR A 199 -22.89 -9.41 -17.01
N LEU A 200 -22.81 -9.98 -15.80
CA LEU A 200 -21.73 -10.89 -15.39
C LEU A 200 -21.65 -12.18 -16.23
N HIS A 201 -22.78 -12.58 -16.81
CA HIS A 201 -22.90 -13.78 -17.65
C HIS A 201 -23.15 -13.43 -19.13
N GLU A 202 -23.07 -12.14 -19.49
CA GLU A 202 -23.23 -11.70 -20.87
C GLU A 202 -22.07 -12.24 -21.74
N ARG A 203 -22.40 -12.69 -22.96
CA ARG A 203 -21.39 -13.07 -23.96
C ARG A 203 -20.91 -11.82 -24.69
N PHE A 204 -19.90 -11.17 -24.13
CA PHE A 204 -19.18 -10.09 -24.81
C PHE A 204 -18.41 -10.58 -26.02
N THR A 205 -18.30 -9.73 -27.04
CA THR A 205 -17.55 -10.04 -28.26
C THR A 205 -16.03 -10.04 -28.01
N ASP A 206 -15.29 -10.81 -28.80
CA ASP A 206 -13.82 -10.83 -28.70
C ASP A 206 -13.21 -9.45 -28.98
N LYS A 207 -13.84 -8.65 -29.85
CA LYS A 207 -13.42 -7.28 -30.12
C LYS A 207 -13.50 -6.38 -28.87
N GLU A 208 -14.60 -6.49 -28.11
CA GLU A 208 -14.76 -5.75 -26.86
C GLU A 208 -13.74 -6.21 -25.81
N LYS A 209 -13.59 -7.52 -25.63
CA LYS A 209 -12.63 -8.10 -24.68
C LYS A 209 -11.19 -7.72 -25.01
N ASN A 210 -10.78 -7.84 -26.28
CA ASN A 210 -9.43 -7.54 -26.72
C ASN A 210 -9.03 -6.07 -26.49
N ARG A 211 -9.99 -5.13 -26.60
CA ARG A 211 -9.74 -3.72 -26.28
C ARG A 211 -9.40 -3.51 -24.81
N ILE A 212 -10.15 -4.16 -23.92
CA ILE A 212 -9.91 -4.09 -22.48
C ILE A 212 -8.62 -4.80 -22.11
N ILE A 213 -8.40 -6.01 -22.61
CA ILE A 213 -7.19 -6.80 -22.39
C ILE A 213 -5.94 -6.05 -22.86
N SER A 214 -5.98 -5.45 -24.04
CA SER A 214 -4.88 -4.62 -24.55
C SER A 214 -4.59 -3.44 -23.62
N THR A 215 -5.61 -2.82 -23.05
CA THR A 215 -5.45 -1.71 -22.10
C THR A 215 -4.85 -2.20 -20.78
N LEU A 216 -5.33 -3.33 -20.25
CA LEU A 216 -4.79 -3.98 -19.06
C LEU A 216 -3.29 -4.28 -19.23
N ARG A 217 -2.92 -5.01 -20.29
CA ARG A 217 -1.53 -5.39 -20.58
C ARG A 217 -0.61 -4.17 -20.73
N THR A 218 -1.05 -3.15 -21.47
CA THR A 218 -0.23 -1.97 -21.76
C THR A 218 -0.03 -1.09 -20.53
N ARG A 219 -1.09 -0.81 -19.75
CA ARG A 219 -1.00 0.08 -18.59
C ARG A 219 -0.35 -0.56 -17.38
N ILE A 220 -0.61 -1.85 -17.16
CA ILE A 220 -0.01 -2.60 -16.05
C ILE A 220 1.44 -2.99 -16.42
N GLY A 221 1.69 -3.28 -17.69
CA GLY A 221 3.00 -3.69 -18.21
C GLY A 221 3.26 -5.16 -17.96
N TYR A 222 2.43 -6.04 -18.52
CA TYR A 222 2.63 -7.49 -18.45
C TYR A 222 2.34 -8.19 -19.78
N THR A 223 2.93 -9.37 -19.94
CA THR A 223 2.65 -10.32 -21.01
C THR A 223 2.05 -11.59 -20.42
N LYS A 224 1.23 -12.29 -21.20
CA LYS A 224 0.63 -13.57 -20.82
C LYS A 224 1.17 -14.64 -21.75
N GLU A 225 1.85 -15.62 -21.18
CA GLU A 225 2.41 -16.77 -21.89
C GLU A 225 1.30 -17.78 -22.24
N ASP A 226 1.59 -18.69 -23.17
CA ASP A 226 0.62 -19.67 -23.67
C ASP A 226 0.16 -20.67 -22.59
N ASP A 227 0.95 -20.84 -21.53
CA ASP A 227 0.61 -21.64 -20.35
C ASP A 227 -0.27 -20.87 -19.34
N GLY A 228 -0.60 -19.61 -19.63
CA GLY A 228 -1.42 -18.73 -18.80
C GLY A 228 -0.64 -17.96 -17.73
N ARG A 229 0.68 -18.13 -17.61
CA ARG A 229 1.51 -17.35 -16.67
C ARG A 229 1.65 -15.90 -17.10
N LEU A 230 1.68 -15.00 -16.13
CA LEU A 230 1.92 -13.58 -16.37
C LEU A 230 3.37 -13.22 -16.07
N SER A 231 4.02 -12.59 -17.04
CA SER A 231 5.37 -12.06 -16.93
C SER A 231 5.29 -10.53 -16.95
N PHE A 232 5.49 -9.91 -15.79
CA PHE A 232 5.42 -8.46 -15.60
C PHE A 232 6.76 -7.81 -15.97
N LEU A 233 6.70 -6.65 -16.62
CA LEU A 233 7.88 -5.82 -16.86
C LEU A 233 8.47 -5.37 -15.52
N ALA A 234 9.79 -5.44 -15.41
CA ALA A 234 10.51 -5.01 -14.21
C ALA A 234 10.12 -3.57 -13.86
N GLY A 235 9.56 -3.38 -12.67
CA GLY A 235 9.14 -2.08 -12.17
C GLY A 235 9.37 -2.02 -10.67
N LYS A 236 9.71 -0.82 -10.16
CA LYS A 236 9.92 -0.63 -8.73
C LYS A 236 8.62 -0.91 -7.95
N PHE A 237 8.73 -1.66 -6.85
CA PHE A 237 7.62 -1.83 -5.92
C PHE A 237 7.22 -0.47 -5.36
N THR A 238 5.92 -0.24 -5.28
CA THR A 238 5.37 1.03 -4.82
C THR A 238 4.86 0.92 -3.38
N ARG A 239 4.83 2.05 -2.65
CA ARG A 239 4.43 2.06 -1.23
C ARG A 239 3.04 1.45 -0.99
N LYS A 240 2.09 1.66 -1.91
CA LYS A 240 0.74 1.08 -1.84
C LYS A 240 0.73 -0.43 -2.10
N SER A 241 1.53 -0.91 -3.05
CA SER A 241 1.69 -2.36 -3.30
C SER A 241 2.23 -3.10 -2.09
N ILE A 242 3.13 -2.44 -1.35
CA ILE A 242 3.69 -2.93 -0.12
C ILE A 242 2.60 -2.93 0.96
N LEU A 243 1.88 -1.83 1.20
CA LEU A 243 0.77 -1.79 2.17
C LEU A 243 -0.33 -2.84 1.92
N ILE A 244 -0.59 -3.20 0.65
CA ILE A 244 -1.53 -4.26 0.30
C ILE A 244 -0.98 -5.64 0.64
N GLN A 245 0.30 -5.91 0.35
CA GLN A 245 0.97 -7.14 0.78
C GLN A 245 0.96 -7.29 2.30
N TRP A 246 1.24 -6.20 3.00
CA TRP A 246 1.15 -6.10 4.46
C TRP A 246 -0.22 -6.43 5.01
N TRP A 247 -1.27 -5.82 4.45
CA TRP A 247 -2.63 -6.03 4.89
C TRP A 247 -3.08 -7.48 4.70
N ARG A 248 -2.71 -8.10 3.58
CA ARG A 248 -2.98 -9.53 3.32
C ARG A 248 -2.23 -10.44 4.28
N LEU A 249 -0.96 -10.13 4.55
CA LEU A 249 -0.15 -10.88 5.49
C LEU A 249 -0.79 -10.81 6.88
N ILE A 250 -1.15 -9.62 7.37
CA ILE A 250 -1.88 -9.44 8.63
C ILE A 250 -3.17 -10.28 8.65
N LYS A 251 -4.04 -10.17 7.62
CA LYS A 251 -5.27 -10.98 7.50
C LYS A 251 -5.04 -12.49 7.49
N SER A 252 -3.96 -12.97 6.88
CA SER A 252 -3.66 -14.40 6.81
C SER A 252 -3.38 -15.03 8.17
N PHE A 253 -2.95 -14.22 9.13
CA PHE A 253 -2.85 -14.66 10.52
C PHE A 253 -4.20 -14.56 11.25
N MET A 254 -5.14 -13.72 10.78
CA MET A 254 -6.49 -13.50 11.33
C MET A 254 -7.55 -14.53 10.91
N SER A 255 -7.20 -15.47 10.02
CA SER A 255 -8.07 -16.54 9.52
C SER A 255 -7.62 -17.89 10.03
#